data_AF-A0A2N8PEH3-F1
#
_entry.id   AF-A0A2N8PEH3-F1
#
_cell.length_a   1.000
_cell.length_b   1.000
_cell.length_c   1.000
_cell.angle_alpha   90.00
_cell.angle_beta   90.00
_cell.angle_gamma   90.00
#
_symmetry.space_group_name_H-M   'P 1'
#
loop_
_entity.id
_entity.type
_entity.pdbx_description
1 polymer ?
#
loop_
_entity_poly.entity_id
_entity_poly.type
_entity_poly.pdbx_seq_one_letter_code
_entity_poly.pdbx_strand_id
1 'polypeptide(L)'
;MVTEEEWDRIRGSLRLGQIVEGTVVAVPRPGAIGVFVDIGLSVGGFVDVVLLPDRSELWPTVGTVTGFEIWWAHRNGRQIRLKPADPRYLCADFDDFVARFRPGWPSEIGSPISEPTLPSP
;
A
#
# COMPACT_ATOMS: atom_id res chain seq x y z
N MET A 1 -13.38 -9.74 12.52
CA MET A 1 -12.03 -9.40 13.02
C MET A 1 -11.12 -10.53 12.57
N VAL A 2 -10.08 -10.22 11.79
CA VAL A 2 -9.10 -11.22 11.29
C VAL A 2 -8.26 -11.72 12.47
N THR A 3 -7.99 -13.03 12.56
CA THR A 3 -7.15 -13.58 13.65
C THR A 3 -5.66 -13.29 13.42
N GLU A 4 -4.80 -13.55 14.40
CA GLU A 4 -3.35 -13.40 14.21
C GLU A 4 -2.81 -14.41 13.19
N GLU A 5 -3.29 -15.66 13.25
CA GLU A 5 -2.87 -16.73 12.35
C GLU A 5 -3.32 -16.46 10.90
N GLU A 6 -4.55 -15.95 10.72
CA GLU A 6 -5.05 -15.54 9.41
C GLU A 6 -4.24 -14.35 8.87
N TRP A 7 -3.90 -13.38 9.71
CA TRP A 7 -3.08 -12.25 9.32
C TRP A 7 -1.66 -12.67 8.89
N ASP A 8 -1.00 -13.53 9.67
CA ASP A 8 0.34 -14.02 9.33
C ASP A 8 0.33 -14.83 8.04
N ARG A 9 -0.73 -15.61 7.78
CA ARG A 9 -0.91 -16.32 6.50
C ARG A 9 -1.05 -15.35 5.33
N ILE A 10 -1.91 -14.33 5.46
CA ILE A 10 -2.08 -13.30 4.43
C ILE A 10 -0.74 -12.64 4.15
N ARG A 11 -0.06 -12.11 5.19
CA ARG A 11 1.23 -11.42 5.05
C ARG A 11 2.31 -12.31 4.42
N GLY A 12 2.40 -13.58 4.81
CA GLY A 12 3.36 -14.52 4.24
C GLY A 12 3.14 -14.84 2.75
N SER A 13 1.90 -14.67 2.27
CA SER A 13 1.57 -14.85 0.85
C SER A 13 1.91 -13.66 -0.04
N LEU A 14 1.96 -12.45 0.53
CA LEU A 14 2.21 -11.21 -0.22
C LEU A 14 3.67 -11.06 -0.62
N ARG A 15 3.90 -10.38 -1.75
CA ARG A 15 5.23 -9.97 -2.21
C ARG A 15 5.26 -8.47 -2.46
N LEU A 16 6.38 -7.84 -2.14
CA LEU A 16 6.60 -6.43 -2.44
C LEU A 16 6.50 -6.18 -3.95
N GLY A 17 5.79 -5.12 -4.35
CA GLY A 17 5.56 -4.78 -5.77
C GLY A 17 4.61 -5.71 -6.51
N GLN A 18 4.04 -6.72 -5.85
CA GLN A 18 2.95 -7.51 -6.43
C GLN A 18 1.79 -6.59 -6.81
N ILE A 19 1.34 -6.67 -8.06
CA ILE A 19 0.14 -5.96 -8.51
C ILE A 19 -1.08 -6.77 -8.11
N VAL A 20 -2.03 -6.11 -7.45
CA VAL A 20 -3.37 -6.62 -7.19
C VAL A 20 -4.39 -5.65 -7.75
N GLU A 21 -5.47 -6.18 -8.31
CA GLU A 21 -6.64 -5.35 -8.60
C GLU A 21 -7.35 -5.01 -7.29
N GLY A 22 -7.77 -3.75 -7.15
CA GLY A 22 -8.51 -3.31 -5.98
C GLY A 22 -9.59 -2.30 -6.33
N THR A 23 -10.61 -2.22 -5.49
CA THR A 23 -11.72 -1.26 -5.59
C THR A 23 -11.60 -0.23 -4.46
N VAL A 24 -11.61 1.05 -4.79
CA VAL A 24 -11.64 2.11 -3.77
C VAL A 24 -12.98 2.08 -3.04
N VAL A 25 -12.95 1.86 -1.73
CA VAL A 25 -14.15 1.77 -0.89
C VAL A 25 -14.38 3.00 -0.01
N ALA A 26 -13.32 3.77 0.28
CA ALA A 26 -13.47 5.04 1.01
C ALA A 26 -12.31 6.00 0.75
N VAL A 27 -12.61 7.30 0.75
CA VAL A 27 -11.64 8.40 0.69
C VAL A 27 -11.91 9.37 1.86
N PRO A 28 -11.50 9.03 3.09
CA PRO A 28 -11.71 9.91 4.23
C PRO A 28 -10.81 11.15 4.12
N ARG A 29 -11.38 12.34 4.30
CA ARG A 29 -10.67 13.63 4.25
C ARG A 29 -9.68 13.71 3.07
N PRO A 30 -10.18 13.83 1.83
CA PRO A 30 -9.33 13.99 0.64
C PRO A 30 -8.28 15.07 0.84
N GLY A 31 -7.04 14.80 0.44
CA GLY A 31 -5.88 15.68 0.66
C GLY A 31 -5.18 15.53 2.03
N ALA A 32 -5.68 14.70 2.95
CA ALA A 32 -5.11 14.62 4.31
C ALA A 32 -4.81 13.21 4.85
N ILE A 33 -5.57 12.18 4.46
CA ILE A 33 -5.42 10.83 5.04
C ILE A 33 -4.92 9.82 4.00
N GLY A 34 -5.69 9.64 2.92
CA GLY A 34 -5.42 8.61 1.93
C GLY A 34 -6.69 7.88 1.51
N VAL A 35 -6.52 6.69 0.92
CA VAL A 35 -7.60 5.94 0.27
C VAL A 35 -7.63 4.51 0.79
N PHE A 36 -8.82 4.03 1.17
CA PHE A 36 -9.06 2.63 1.49
C PHE A 36 -9.50 1.85 0.25
N VAL A 37 -8.92 0.67 0.09
CA VAL A 37 -9.10 -0.20 -1.08
C VAL A 37 -9.48 -1.59 -0.62
N ASP A 38 -10.55 -2.14 -1.18
CA ASP A 38 -10.83 -3.56 -1.10
C ASP A 38 -10.01 -4.30 -2.16
N ILE A 39 -9.23 -5.30 -1.72
CA ILE A 39 -8.35 -6.11 -2.57
C ILE A 39 -8.75 -7.59 -2.54
N GLY A 40 -9.97 -7.91 -2.12
CA GLY A 40 -10.49 -9.28 -2.09
C GLY A 40 -9.89 -10.17 -0.99
N LEU A 41 -9.24 -9.56 0.00
CA LEU A 41 -8.71 -10.23 1.19
C LEU A 41 -9.54 -9.83 2.42
N SER A 42 -9.46 -10.64 3.49
CA SER A 42 -10.09 -10.32 4.78
C SER A 42 -9.57 -9.02 5.42
N VAL A 43 -8.47 -8.46 4.92
CA VAL A 43 -7.89 -7.17 5.31
C VAL A 43 -7.80 -6.27 4.08
N GLY A 44 -8.43 -5.09 4.15
CA GLY A 44 -8.35 -4.08 3.11
C GLY A 44 -6.96 -3.43 3.01
N GLY A 45 -6.68 -2.89 1.84
CA GLY A 45 -5.50 -2.07 1.58
C GLY A 45 -5.72 -0.60 1.87
N PHE A 46 -4.62 0.12 2.03
CA PHE A 46 -4.61 1.56 2.24
C PHE A 46 -3.48 2.22 1.47
N VAL A 47 -3.82 3.22 0.65
CA VAL A 47 -2.86 4.12 0.02
C VAL A 47 -2.71 5.36 0.89
N ASP A 48 -1.48 5.66 1.30
CA ASP A 48 -1.17 6.84 2.10
C ASP A 48 -1.24 8.12 1.26
N VAL A 49 -1.68 9.23 1.87
CA VAL A 49 -1.75 10.55 1.22
C VAL A 49 -0.46 10.94 0.52
N VAL A 50 0.70 10.58 1.08
CA VAL A 50 2.01 10.95 0.52
C VAL A 50 2.34 10.26 -0.80
N LEU A 51 1.59 9.20 -1.16
CA LEU A 51 1.73 8.49 -2.43
C LEU A 51 0.74 8.97 -3.50
N LEU A 52 -0.15 9.91 -3.15
CA LEU A 52 -1.19 10.42 -4.03
C LEU A 52 -0.84 11.84 -4.51
N PRO A 53 -1.44 12.33 -5.61
CA PRO A 53 -1.23 13.70 -6.05
C PRO A 53 -1.63 14.73 -4.98
N ASP A 54 -0.93 15.87 -4.90
CA ASP A 54 -1.28 16.94 -3.95
C ASP A 54 -2.73 17.43 -4.08
N ARG A 55 -3.22 17.45 -5.33
CA ARG A 55 -4.60 17.82 -5.64
C ARG A 55 -5.53 16.63 -5.47
N SER A 56 -6.37 16.70 -4.45
CA SER A 56 -7.30 15.61 -4.10
C SER A 56 -8.32 15.25 -5.20
N GLU A 57 -8.59 16.16 -6.13
CA GLU A 57 -9.48 15.92 -7.27
C GLU A 57 -8.91 14.91 -8.28
N LEU A 58 -7.60 14.67 -8.21
CA LEU A 58 -6.90 13.67 -9.02
C LEU A 58 -6.86 12.29 -8.36
N TRP A 59 -7.34 12.16 -7.12
CA TRP A 59 -7.33 10.87 -6.42
C TRP A 59 -8.35 9.91 -7.04
N PRO A 60 -8.15 8.58 -6.91
CA PRO A 60 -9.18 7.64 -7.29
C PRO A 60 -10.39 7.80 -6.37
N THR A 61 -11.59 7.82 -6.96
CA THR A 61 -12.86 8.01 -6.24
C THR A 61 -13.46 6.67 -5.81
N VAL A 62 -14.41 6.67 -4.86
CA VAL A 62 -15.12 5.44 -4.44
C VAL A 62 -15.75 4.73 -5.64
N GLY A 63 -15.54 3.41 -5.72
CA GLY A 63 -15.95 2.55 -6.85
C GLY A 63 -14.91 2.46 -7.96
N THR A 64 -13.82 3.24 -7.92
CA THR A 64 -12.72 3.11 -8.89
C THR A 64 -12.05 1.75 -8.73
N VAL A 65 -11.99 0.98 -9.82
CA VAL A 65 -11.26 -0.28 -9.91
C VAL A 65 -9.96 -0.05 -10.68
N THR A 66 -8.82 -0.37 -10.06
CA THR A 66 -7.50 -0.20 -10.69
C THR A 66 -6.46 -1.12 -10.04
N GLY A 67 -5.26 -1.19 -10.65
CA GLY A 67 -4.12 -1.90 -10.09
C GLY A 67 -3.44 -1.14 -8.95
N PHE A 68 -3.04 -1.88 -7.92
CA PHE A 68 -2.27 -1.40 -6.78
C PHE A 68 -1.08 -2.34 -6.53
N GLU A 69 0.08 -1.75 -6.31
CA GLU A 69 1.28 -2.45 -5.87
C GLU A 69 1.23 -2.65 -4.35
N ILE A 70 1.54 -3.87 -3.90
CA ILE A 70 1.82 -4.14 -2.49
C ILE A 70 3.08 -3.35 -2.09
N TRP A 71 2.87 -2.26 -1.37
CA TRP A 71 3.94 -1.38 -0.92
C TRP A 71 4.57 -1.91 0.36
N TRP A 72 3.75 -2.26 1.34
CA TRP A 72 4.19 -2.82 2.62
C TRP A 72 3.02 -3.53 3.33
N ALA A 73 3.29 -4.31 4.37
CA ALA A 73 2.26 -4.77 5.29
C ALA A 73 2.76 -4.73 6.74
N HIS A 74 1.99 -4.11 7.62
CA HIS A 74 2.35 -3.97 9.03
C HIS A 74 2.12 -5.26 9.80
N ARG A 75 3.13 -5.79 10.49
CA ARG A 75 2.91 -6.90 11.44
C ARG A 75 1.87 -6.52 12.49
N ASN A 76 2.04 -5.35 13.12
CA ASN A 76 1.17 -4.84 14.17
C ASN A 76 0.10 -3.91 13.58
N GLY A 77 -1.17 -4.08 13.96
CA GLY A 77 -2.27 -3.26 13.45
C GLY A 77 -2.92 -3.75 12.14
N ARG A 78 -2.43 -4.87 11.57
CA ARG A 78 -3.07 -5.63 10.47
C ARG A 78 -3.53 -4.74 9.30
N GLN A 79 -2.58 -4.09 8.66
CA GLN A 79 -2.87 -3.17 7.55
C GLN A 79 -1.89 -3.35 6.40
N ILE A 80 -2.42 -3.45 5.19
CA ILE A 80 -1.66 -3.54 3.94
C ILE A 80 -1.54 -2.12 3.38
N ARG A 81 -0.31 -1.65 3.18
CA ARG A 81 0.00 -0.40 2.49
C ARG A 81 0.11 -0.69 1.00
N LEU A 82 -0.56 0.14 0.22
CA LEU A 82 -0.60 0.04 -1.24
C LEU A 82 0.01 1.28 -1.86
N LYS A 83 0.56 1.10 -3.06
CA LYS A 83 0.97 2.17 -3.97
C LYS A 83 0.12 2.05 -5.25
N PRO A 84 -0.45 3.13 -5.79
CA PRO A 84 -1.10 3.08 -7.09
C PRO A 84 -0.15 2.59 -8.19
N ALA A 85 -0.61 1.64 -9.01
CA ALA A 85 0.16 1.17 -10.17
C ALA A 85 0.00 2.11 -11.37
N ASP A 86 -1.15 2.78 -11.47
CA ASP A 86 -1.41 3.80 -12.49
C ASP A 86 -0.71 5.12 -12.10
N PRO A 87 0.26 5.61 -12.90
CA PRO A 87 0.98 6.84 -12.60
C PRO A 87 0.10 8.07 -12.45
N ARG A 88 -1.11 8.09 -13.03
CA ARG A 88 -2.03 9.24 -12.87
C ARG A 88 -2.48 9.44 -11.42
N TYR A 89 -2.37 8.41 -10.60
CA TYR A 89 -2.71 8.39 -9.19
C TYR A 89 -1.50 8.44 -8.27
N LEU A 90 -0.28 8.63 -8.80
CA LEU A 90 0.93 8.82 -8.02
C LEU A 90 1.24 10.30 -7.81
N CYS A 91 1.87 10.62 -6.69
CA CYS A 91 2.48 11.93 -6.50
C CYS A 91 3.54 12.21 -7.58
N ALA A 92 3.70 13.48 -7.96
CA ALA A 92 4.60 13.87 -9.05
C ALA A 92 6.09 13.71 -8.68
N ASP A 93 6.40 13.77 -7.38
CA ASP A 93 7.74 13.65 -6.79
C ASP A 93 8.02 12.23 -6.26
N PHE A 94 7.30 11.22 -6.76
CA PHE A 94 7.41 9.84 -6.27
C PHE A 94 8.85 9.31 -6.32
N ASP A 95 9.60 9.59 -7.39
CA ASP A 95 10.98 9.12 -7.53
C ASP A 95 11.90 9.71 -6.44
N ASP A 96 11.73 10.99 -6.12
CA ASP A 96 12.47 11.67 -5.04
C ASP A 96 12.05 11.12 -3.66
N PHE A 97 10.76 10.87 -3.46
CA PHE A 97 10.23 10.24 -2.25
C PHE A 97 10.88 8.86 -2.05
N VAL A 98 10.93 8.03 -3.09
CA VAL A 98 11.54 6.71 -3.03
C VAL A 98 13.03 6.80 -2.74
N ALA A 99 13.76 7.66 -3.44
CA ALA A 99 15.20 7.84 -3.22
C ALA A 99 15.51 8.22 -1.77
N ARG A 100 14.62 9.00 -1.12
CA ARG A 100 14.80 9.45 0.26
C ARG A 100 14.36 8.45 1.33
N PHE A 101 13.19 7.84 1.15
CA PHE A 101 12.52 7.06 2.20
C PHE A 101 12.57 5.55 1.98
N ARG A 102 12.82 5.10 0.75
CA ARG A 102 12.93 3.68 0.41
C ARG A 102 13.95 3.46 -0.73
N PRO A 103 15.23 3.79 -0.52
CA PRO A 103 16.25 3.73 -1.56
C PRO A 103 16.51 2.31 -2.12
N GLY A 104 16.04 1.27 -1.43
CA GLY A 104 16.10 -0.11 -1.93
C GLY A 104 15.04 -0.44 -3.00
N TRP A 105 14.06 0.42 -3.21
CA TRP A 105 13.10 0.28 -4.30
C TRP A 105 13.69 0.79 -5.62
N PRO A 106 13.50 0.11 -6.78
CA PRO A 106 12.63 -1.05 -7.01
C PRO A 106 13.28 -2.43 -6.83
N SER A 107 14.54 -2.51 -6.40
CA SER A 107 15.26 -3.79 -6.26
C SER A 107 14.63 -4.76 -5.25
N GLU A 108 13.83 -4.24 -4.31
CA GLU A 108 13.06 -5.04 -3.34
C GLU A 108 11.84 -5.77 -3.94
N ILE A 109 11.40 -5.43 -5.15
CA ILE A 109 10.21 -6.04 -5.78
C ILE A 109 10.39 -7.56 -5.89
N GLY A 110 9.32 -8.29 -5.58
CA GLY A 110 9.29 -9.75 -5.52
C GLY A 110 9.78 -10.32 -4.19
N SER A 111 10.37 -9.51 -3.31
CA SER A 111 10.78 -9.97 -1.98
C SER A 111 9.56 -10.26 -1.08
N PRO A 112 9.64 -11.28 -0.20
CA PRO A 112 8.68 -11.45 0.88
C PRO A 112 8.62 -10.20 1.76
N ILE A 113 7.46 -9.97 2.39
CA ILE A 113 7.33 -8.94 3.42
C ILE A 113 8.03 -9.42 4.69
N SER A 114 9.33 -9.13 4.78
CA SER A 114 10.21 -9.48 5.89
C SER A 114 10.38 -8.32 6.88
N GLU A 115 10.74 -8.62 8.12
CA GLU A 115 11.15 -7.59 9.08
C GLU A 115 12.50 -6.98 8.69
N PRO A 116 12.80 -5.72 9.07
CA PRO A 116 14.16 -5.42 9.45
C PRO A 116 14.48 -6.28 10.68
N THR A 117 15.45 -7.19 10.57
CA THR A 117 15.95 -7.95 11.72
C THR A 117 16.36 -6.95 12.80
N LEU A 118 15.51 -6.76 13.83
CA LEU A 118 15.96 -6.07 15.03
C LEU A 118 17.02 -6.97 15.66
N PRO A 119 18.20 -6.46 16.02
CA PRO A 119 19.11 -7.24 16.83
C PRO A 119 18.40 -7.57 18.15
N SER A 120 18.33 -8.86 18.46
CA SER A 120 17.87 -9.33 19.77
C SER A 120 18.70 -8.66 20.88
N PRO A 121 18.10 -8.38 22.06
CA PRO A 121 18.77 -7.72 23.18
C PRO A 121 19.98 -8.51 23.71
#